data_AF-A0A0F4TNS9-F1
#
_entry.id   AF-A0A0F4TNS9-F1
#
_cell.length_a   1.000
_cell.length_b   1.000
_cell.length_c   1.000
_cell.angle_alpha   90.00
_cell.angle_beta   90.00
_cell.angle_gamma   90.00
#
_symmetry.space_group_name_H-M   'P 1'
#
loop_
_entity.id
_entity.type
_entity.pdbx_description
1 polymer ?
#
loop_
_entity_poly.entity_id
_entity_poly.type
_entity_poly.pdbx_seq_one_letter_code
_entity_poly.pdbx_strand_id
1 'polypeptide(L)'
;MMEDLQAKCIWPNVRSIIDGLLKRRIELADVYEEVYTSLAQAPRALYIFWDAFVHAADGWNPEKNRAARQAREELVGINSRISELADQMAALLCRRDDLHNHSGFSSDTHYHILDIVQEASEHNDLYESYVKDDMDRLQYQYDLKYWPALSEVVQAIGIDAERAEVTANNPATAAATESRKSGRSDFVKAFLARIDDNRVRECSFIPNSFALSDSGLASLVNCGLDLKVEELVDADFIKRFRQRQRQAKRA
;
A
#
# COMPACT_ATOMS: atom_id res chain seq x y z
N MET A 1 -6.14 20.63 24.13
CA MET A 1 -6.22 19.85 22.88
C MET A 1 -4.84 19.54 22.31
N MET A 2 -3.97 20.52 22.05
CA MET A 2 -2.58 20.28 21.63
C MET A 2 -1.74 19.52 22.68
N GLU A 3 -1.93 19.81 23.98
CA GLU A 3 -1.22 19.15 25.09
C GLU A 3 -1.62 17.67 25.29
N ASP A 4 -2.87 17.31 24.97
CA ASP A 4 -3.37 15.92 25.09
C ASP A 4 -2.89 15.04 23.91
N LEU A 5 -2.75 15.63 22.73
CA LEU A 5 -2.11 14.99 21.58
C LEU A 5 -0.59 14.81 21.79
N GLN A 6 0.02 15.70 22.57
CA GLN A 6 1.43 15.68 22.94
C GLN A 6 1.75 14.57 23.97
N ALA A 7 0.84 14.32 24.92
CA ALA A 7 0.99 13.24 25.90
C ALA A 7 0.85 11.83 25.30
N LYS A 8 0.16 11.71 24.16
CA LYS A 8 -0.16 10.42 23.52
C LYS A 8 0.80 10.02 22.39
N CYS A 9 1.87 10.79 22.14
CA CYS A 9 2.87 10.53 21.08
C CYS A 9 2.25 10.26 19.69
N ILE A 10 1.10 10.88 19.37
CA ILE A 10 0.33 10.44 18.20
C ILE A 10 1.00 10.88 16.88
N TRP A 11 1.85 11.93 16.87
CA TRP A 11 2.60 12.32 15.65
C TRP A 11 3.94 13.05 15.91
N PRO A 12 4.99 12.35 16.40
CA PRO A 12 6.30 12.98 16.67
C PRO A 12 6.92 13.63 15.42
N ASN A 13 6.77 12.98 14.26
CA ASN A 13 7.35 13.43 13.00
C ASN A 13 6.63 14.65 12.42
N VAL A 14 5.30 14.71 12.50
CA VAL A 14 4.51 15.87 12.04
C VAL A 14 4.92 17.13 12.78
N ARG A 15 5.14 17.02 14.09
CA ARG A 15 5.67 18.14 14.88
C ARG A 15 7.03 18.60 14.35
N SER A 16 7.95 17.67 14.10
CA SER A 16 9.27 18.01 13.55
C SER A 16 9.17 18.70 12.19
N ILE A 17 8.24 18.27 11.33
CA ILE A 17 7.98 18.87 10.02
C ILE A 17 7.43 20.29 10.18
N ILE A 18 6.45 20.50 11.07
CA ILE A 18 5.88 21.82 11.35
C ILE A 18 6.94 22.75 11.96
N ASP A 19 7.74 22.28 12.90
CA ASP A 19 8.85 23.05 13.47
C ASP A 19 9.88 23.40 12.40
N GLY A 20 10.13 22.50 11.43
CA GLY A 20 10.98 22.74 10.26
C GLY A 20 10.44 23.85 9.36
N LEU A 21 9.14 23.81 9.04
CA LEU A 21 8.44 24.86 8.28
C LEU A 21 8.62 26.22 8.96
N LEU A 22 8.40 26.30 10.28
CA LEU A 22 8.52 27.54 11.05
C LEU A 22 9.97 28.06 11.15
N LYS A 23 10.95 27.17 11.28
CA LYS A 23 12.37 27.53 11.31
C LYS A 23 12.85 28.07 9.95
N ARG A 24 12.38 27.48 8.85
CA ARG A 24 12.72 27.84 7.47
C ARG A 24 11.77 28.90 6.88
N ARG A 25 11.07 29.66 7.71
CA ARG A 25 10.06 30.67 7.28
C ARG A 25 10.56 31.67 6.23
N ILE A 26 11.85 32.02 6.24
CA ILE A 26 12.43 32.97 5.28
C ILE A 26 12.52 32.35 3.89
N GLU A 27 12.94 31.08 3.81
CA GLU A 27 12.98 30.32 2.55
C GLU A 27 11.57 30.03 2.00
N LEU A 28 10.60 29.87 2.91
CA LEU A 28 9.21 29.57 2.56
C LEU A 28 8.32 30.81 2.42
N ALA A 29 8.86 32.02 2.59
CA ALA A 29 8.07 33.25 2.54
C ALA A 29 7.27 33.37 1.23
N ASP A 30 7.96 33.20 0.10
CA ASP A 30 7.34 33.23 -1.24
C ASP A 30 6.31 32.11 -1.42
N VAL A 31 6.56 30.93 -0.83
CA VAL A 31 5.62 29.80 -0.87
C VAL A 31 4.35 30.12 -0.09
N TYR A 32 4.48 30.70 1.10
CA TYR A 32 3.35 31.09 1.92
C TYR A 32 2.51 32.15 1.22
N GLU A 33 3.14 33.13 0.58
CA GLU A 33 2.45 34.15 -0.21
C GLU A 33 1.73 33.54 -1.42
N GLU A 34 2.39 32.66 -2.17
CA GLU A 34 1.82 31.98 -3.33
C GLU A 34 0.59 31.13 -2.96
N VAL A 35 0.73 30.29 -1.93
CA VAL A 35 -0.35 29.42 -1.43
C VAL A 35 -1.50 30.25 -0.89
N TYR A 36 -1.20 31.30 -0.11
CA TYR A 36 -2.22 32.20 0.44
C TYR A 36 -2.97 32.91 -0.69
N THR A 37 -2.27 33.54 -1.64
CA THR A 37 -2.90 34.25 -2.76
C THR A 37 -3.79 33.33 -3.58
N SER A 38 -3.39 32.06 -3.75
CA SER A 38 -4.13 31.08 -4.54
C SER A 38 -5.33 30.46 -3.81
N LEU A 39 -5.27 30.33 -2.48
CA LEU A 39 -6.25 29.55 -1.69
C LEU A 39 -7.00 30.36 -0.61
N ALA A 40 -6.65 31.62 -0.36
CA ALA A 40 -7.19 32.43 0.74
C ALA A 40 -8.72 32.60 0.70
N GLN A 41 -9.31 32.59 -0.51
CA GLN A 41 -10.77 32.69 -0.69
C GLN A 41 -11.51 31.45 -0.16
N ALA A 42 -10.81 30.34 0.07
CA ALA A 42 -11.35 29.10 0.61
C ALA A 42 -10.48 28.61 1.79
N PRO A 43 -10.74 29.05 3.04
CA PRO A 43 -9.92 28.69 4.20
C PRO A 43 -9.72 27.18 4.41
N ARG A 44 -10.71 26.36 4.03
CA ARG A 44 -10.62 24.89 4.06
C ARG A 44 -9.58 24.34 3.07
N ALA A 45 -9.46 24.95 1.89
CA ALA A 45 -8.47 24.55 0.90
C ALA A 45 -7.04 24.81 1.40
N LEU A 46 -6.84 25.92 2.11
CA LEU A 46 -5.55 26.24 2.74
C LEU A 46 -5.18 25.22 3.83
N TYR A 47 -6.12 24.85 4.70
CA TYR A 47 -5.90 23.78 5.68
C TYR A 47 -5.54 22.45 5.00
N ILE A 48 -6.33 22.03 4.02
CA ILE A 48 -6.16 20.74 3.34
C ILE A 48 -4.84 20.68 2.56
N PHE A 49 -4.40 21.80 1.98
CA PHE A 49 -3.10 21.86 1.31
C PHE A 49 -1.95 21.57 2.28
N TRP A 50 -1.94 22.23 3.46
CA TRP A 50 -0.88 22.03 4.45
C TRP A 50 -0.96 20.65 5.11
N ASP A 51 -2.17 20.15 5.36
CA ASP A 51 -2.42 18.77 5.80
C ASP A 51 -1.86 17.76 4.80
N ALA A 52 -2.16 17.94 3.50
CA ALA A 52 -1.62 17.12 2.42
C ALA A 52 -0.09 17.15 2.37
N PHE A 53 0.53 18.33 2.54
CA PHE A 53 1.98 18.48 2.57
C PHE A 53 2.63 17.78 3.77
N VAL A 54 2.11 18.02 4.98
CA VAL A 54 2.64 17.44 6.22
C VAL A 54 2.56 15.92 6.18
N HIS A 55 1.43 15.37 5.74
CA HIS A 55 1.30 13.93 5.55
C HIS A 55 2.19 13.41 4.43
N ALA A 56 2.38 14.17 3.35
CA ALA A 56 3.31 13.80 2.28
C ALA A 56 4.75 13.68 2.80
N ALA A 57 5.19 14.66 3.60
CA ALA A 57 6.54 14.75 4.16
C ALA A 57 6.80 13.64 5.19
N ASP A 58 5.83 13.33 6.04
CA ASP A 58 5.96 12.19 6.95
C ASP A 58 5.92 10.87 6.19
N GLY A 59 4.94 10.66 5.31
CA GLY A 59 4.63 9.35 4.74
C GLY A 59 5.55 8.87 3.60
N TRP A 60 6.09 9.80 2.79
CA TRP A 60 6.80 9.47 1.55
C TRP A 60 8.19 10.08 1.46
N ASN A 61 8.92 10.04 2.57
CA ASN A 61 10.35 10.32 2.58
C ASN A 61 11.15 9.17 1.90
N PRO A 62 12.43 9.38 1.53
CA PRO A 62 13.23 8.38 0.80
C PRO A 62 13.33 7.01 1.49
N GLU A 63 13.39 6.98 2.82
CA GLU A 63 13.48 5.75 3.61
C GLU A 63 12.17 4.97 3.55
N LYS A 64 11.03 5.62 3.85
CA LYS A 64 9.71 4.99 3.76
C LYS A 64 9.38 4.54 2.34
N ASN A 65 9.76 5.32 1.33
CA ASN A 65 9.58 4.93 -0.08
C ASN A 65 10.45 3.73 -0.48
N ARG A 66 11.61 3.54 0.16
CA ARG A 66 12.45 2.35 -0.05
C ARG A 66 11.83 1.15 0.64
N ALA A 67 11.40 1.29 1.90
CA ALA A 67 10.72 0.24 2.65
C ALA A 67 9.44 -0.22 1.94
N ALA A 68 8.62 0.70 1.43
CA ALA A 68 7.40 0.38 0.69
C ALA A 68 7.67 -0.43 -0.60
N ARG A 69 8.77 -0.13 -1.30
CA ARG A 69 9.19 -0.93 -2.47
C ARG A 69 9.65 -2.32 -2.07
N GLN A 70 10.46 -2.41 -1.02
CA GLN A 70 10.92 -3.69 -0.50
C GLN A 70 9.74 -4.56 -0.07
N ALA A 71 8.76 -4.00 0.65
CA ALA A 71 7.54 -4.70 1.02
C ALA A 71 6.74 -5.16 -0.21
N ARG A 72 6.65 -4.34 -1.26
CA ARG A 72 6.01 -4.74 -2.53
C ARG A 72 6.74 -5.92 -3.18
N GLU A 73 8.06 -5.85 -3.27
CA GLU A 73 8.90 -6.91 -3.85
C GLU A 73 8.82 -8.21 -3.02
N GLU A 74 8.77 -8.08 -1.70
CA GLU A 74 8.58 -9.19 -0.77
C GLU A 74 7.22 -9.86 -0.96
N LEU A 75 6.13 -9.08 -1.06
CA LEU A 75 4.79 -9.63 -1.34
C LEU A 75 4.74 -10.37 -2.68
N VAL A 76 5.35 -9.83 -3.74
CA VAL A 76 5.48 -10.52 -5.03
C VAL A 76 6.24 -11.85 -4.87
N GLY A 77 7.35 -11.83 -4.14
CA GLY A 77 8.14 -13.03 -3.87
C GLY A 77 7.39 -14.08 -3.06
N ILE A 78 6.64 -13.65 -2.03
CA ILE A 78 5.78 -14.53 -1.22
C ILE A 78 4.73 -15.19 -2.11
N ASN A 79 4.02 -14.42 -2.95
CA ASN A 79 3.01 -14.96 -3.86
C ASN A 79 3.59 -15.98 -4.85
N SER A 80 4.75 -15.68 -5.46
CA SER A 80 5.45 -16.62 -6.32
C SER A 80 5.84 -17.90 -5.59
N ARG A 81 6.29 -17.78 -4.33
CA ARG A 81 6.69 -18.94 -3.52
C ARG A 81 5.48 -19.78 -3.10
N ILE A 82 4.36 -19.15 -2.76
CA ILE A 82 3.10 -19.85 -2.45
C ILE A 82 2.66 -20.66 -3.67
N SER A 83 2.67 -20.06 -4.86
CA SER A 83 2.33 -20.75 -6.12
C SER A 83 3.22 -21.97 -6.37
N GLU A 84 4.55 -21.82 -6.29
CA GLU A 84 5.49 -22.93 -6.51
C GLU A 84 5.31 -24.07 -5.48
N LEU A 85 5.12 -23.73 -4.20
CA LEU A 85 4.92 -24.72 -3.15
C LEU A 85 3.57 -25.42 -3.27
N ALA A 86 2.53 -24.71 -3.70
CA ALA A 86 1.22 -25.29 -3.97
C ALA A 86 1.31 -26.32 -5.09
N ASP A 87 2.03 -26.05 -6.18
CA ASP A 87 2.25 -27.01 -7.27
C ASP A 87 2.96 -28.28 -6.78
N GLN A 88 4.04 -28.10 -6.01
CA GLN A 88 4.80 -29.23 -5.44
C GLN A 88 3.93 -30.06 -4.49
N MET A 89 3.19 -29.41 -3.61
CA MET A 89 2.31 -30.09 -2.65
C MET A 89 1.15 -30.79 -3.33
N ALA A 90 0.53 -30.18 -4.34
CA ALA A 90 -0.53 -30.80 -5.13
C ALA A 90 -0.02 -32.07 -5.84
N ALA A 91 1.18 -32.04 -6.42
CA ALA A 91 1.79 -33.21 -7.05
C ALA A 91 2.05 -34.34 -6.03
N LEU A 92 2.51 -34.01 -4.82
CA LEU A 92 2.70 -34.98 -3.74
C LEU A 92 1.35 -35.56 -3.26
N LEU A 93 0.30 -34.75 -3.15
CA LEU A 93 -1.03 -35.19 -2.79
C LEU A 93 -1.61 -36.15 -3.85
N CYS A 94 -1.49 -35.83 -5.14
CA CYS A 94 -1.89 -36.74 -6.22
C CYS A 94 -1.10 -38.05 -6.14
N ARG A 95 0.23 -37.98 -5.94
CA ARG A 95 1.06 -39.18 -5.82
C ARG A 95 0.69 -40.03 -4.61
N ARG A 96 0.32 -39.41 -3.49
CA ARG A 96 -0.17 -40.11 -2.30
C ARG A 96 -1.48 -40.83 -2.59
N ASP A 97 -2.43 -40.17 -3.25
CA ASP A 97 -3.71 -40.75 -3.64
C ASP A 97 -3.53 -41.94 -4.59
N ASP A 98 -2.63 -41.84 -5.58
CA ASP A 98 -2.27 -42.96 -6.45
C ASP A 98 -1.78 -44.18 -5.66
N LEU A 99 -0.93 -43.96 -4.65
CA LEU A 99 -0.40 -45.04 -3.82
C LEU A 99 -1.48 -45.66 -2.94
N HIS A 100 -2.36 -44.85 -2.32
CA HIS A 100 -3.49 -45.36 -1.53
C HIS A 100 -4.39 -46.28 -2.36
N ASN A 101 -4.63 -45.92 -3.62
CA ASN A 101 -5.51 -46.66 -4.51
C ASN A 101 -4.87 -47.90 -5.16
N HIS A 102 -3.54 -47.93 -5.34
CA HIS A 102 -2.90 -48.97 -6.18
C HIS A 102 -1.75 -49.74 -5.53
N SER A 103 -1.18 -49.28 -4.41
CA SER A 103 0.02 -49.89 -3.83
C SER A 103 -0.24 -50.98 -2.79
N GLY A 104 -1.50 -51.13 -2.34
CA GLY A 104 -1.86 -51.99 -1.21
C GLY A 104 -1.47 -51.41 0.16
N PHE A 105 -0.93 -50.20 0.21
CA PHE A 105 -0.65 -49.44 1.43
C PHE A 105 -1.58 -48.22 1.52
N SER A 106 -2.09 -47.97 2.72
CA SER A 106 -2.78 -46.74 3.08
C SER A 106 -2.03 -45.99 4.17
N SER A 107 -2.32 -44.70 4.32
CA SER A 107 -1.88 -43.91 5.48
C SER A 107 -3.09 -43.27 6.15
N ASP A 108 -3.01 -43.10 7.47
CA ASP A 108 -4.05 -42.45 8.27
C ASP A 108 -3.97 -40.92 8.10
N THR A 109 -4.44 -40.44 6.95
CA THR A 109 -4.41 -39.03 6.57
C THR A 109 -5.77 -38.62 6.02
N HIS A 110 -6.19 -37.38 6.29
CA HIS A 110 -7.42 -36.83 5.73
C HIS A 110 -7.41 -36.84 4.19
N TYR A 111 -8.56 -37.18 3.63
CA TYR A 111 -8.85 -37.19 2.20
C TYR A 111 -10.04 -36.28 1.85
N HIS A 112 -10.91 -35.96 2.81
CA HIS A 112 -12.03 -35.03 2.63
C HIS A 112 -11.65 -33.62 3.08
N ILE A 113 -11.98 -32.60 2.29
CA ILE A 113 -11.63 -31.20 2.62
C ILE A 113 -12.30 -30.73 3.92
N LEU A 114 -13.53 -31.14 4.18
CA LEU A 114 -14.24 -30.77 5.41
C LEU A 114 -13.60 -31.34 6.69
N ASP A 115 -12.94 -32.50 6.62
CA ASP A 115 -12.21 -33.03 7.78
C ASP A 115 -11.08 -32.07 8.17
N ILE A 116 -10.37 -31.52 7.18
CA ILE A 116 -9.30 -30.53 7.40
C ILE A 116 -9.86 -29.22 7.95
N VAL A 117 -11.01 -28.77 7.43
CA VAL A 117 -11.68 -27.55 7.93
C VAL A 117 -12.10 -27.73 9.38
N GLN A 118 -12.65 -28.89 9.73
CA GLN A 118 -13.06 -29.22 11.10
C GLN A 118 -11.85 -29.25 12.04
N GLU A 119 -10.77 -29.95 11.68
CA GLU A 119 -9.53 -30.00 12.45
C GLU A 119 -8.92 -28.60 12.64
N ALA A 120 -8.82 -27.81 11.56
CA ALA A 120 -8.29 -26.45 11.62
C ALA A 120 -9.17 -25.47 12.44
N SER A 121 -10.43 -25.83 12.67
CA SER A 121 -11.40 -24.99 13.38
C SER A 121 -11.66 -25.42 14.83
N GLU A 122 -10.94 -26.42 15.35
CA GLU A 122 -11.14 -26.97 16.71
C GLU A 122 -11.11 -25.90 17.83
N HIS A 123 -10.42 -24.79 17.60
CA HIS A 123 -10.30 -23.68 18.57
C HIS A 123 -11.10 -22.42 18.16
N ASN A 124 -12.02 -22.55 17.21
CA ASN A 124 -12.90 -21.46 16.80
C ASN A 124 -14.29 -21.65 17.40
N ASP A 125 -14.55 -21.00 18.54
CA ASP A 125 -15.82 -21.11 19.29
C ASP A 125 -17.06 -20.82 18.42
N LEU A 126 -16.95 -19.92 17.44
CA LEU A 126 -18.05 -19.59 16.54
C LEU A 126 -18.31 -20.72 15.54
N TYR A 127 -17.27 -21.37 15.05
CA TYR A 127 -17.42 -22.54 14.19
C TYR A 127 -18.06 -23.69 14.97
N GLU A 128 -17.50 -24.01 16.14
CA GLU A 128 -17.98 -25.10 17.00
C GLU A 128 -19.43 -24.90 17.43
N SER A 129 -19.84 -23.67 17.76
CA SER A 129 -21.19 -23.41 18.27
C SER A 129 -22.26 -23.27 17.20
N TYR A 130 -21.90 -22.80 15.99
CA TYR A 130 -22.90 -22.37 14.99
C TYR A 130 -22.77 -23.03 13.62
N VAL A 131 -21.62 -23.58 13.27
CA VAL A 131 -21.33 -24.03 11.89
C VAL A 131 -21.10 -25.53 11.81
N LYS A 132 -20.50 -26.13 12.84
CA LYS A 132 -20.07 -27.54 12.86
C LYS A 132 -21.19 -28.51 12.50
N ASP A 133 -22.30 -28.49 13.23
CA ASP A 133 -23.41 -29.45 13.03
C ASP A 133 -23.99 -29.38 11.60
N ASP A 134 -24.09 -28.18 11.03
CA ASP A 134 -24.57 -27.99 9.66
C ASP A 134 -23.55 -28.46 8.62
N MET A 135 -22.24 -28.29 8.87
CA MET A 135 -21.18 -28.82 8.00
C MET A 135 -21.10 -30.34 8.05
N ASP A 136 -21.17 -30.93 9.23
CA ASP A 136 -21.19 -32.39 9.41
C ASP A 136 -22.38 -32.98 8.65
N ARG A 137 -23.57 -32.35 8.75
CA ARG A 137 -24.75 -32.78 7.99
C ARG A 137 -24.53 -32.73 6.47
N LEU A 138 -23.90 -31.67 5.95
CA LEU A 138 -23.61 -31.56 4.52
C LEU A 138 -22.59 -32.60 4.07
N GLN A 139 -21.56 -32.85 4.87
CA GLN A 139 -20.55 -33.88 4.60
C GLN A 139 -21.19 -35.26 4.47
N TYR A 140 -22.10 -35.62 5.38
CA TYR A 140 -22.78 -36.92 5.32
C TYR A 140 -23.87 -37.01 4.25
N GLN A 141 -24.35 -35.89 3.73
CA GLN A 141 -25.38 -35.85 2.69
C GLN A 141 -24.81 -36.12 1.29
N TYR A 142 -23.58 -35.70 1.01
CA TYR A 142 -22.96 -35.78 -0.31
C TYR A 142 -21.70 -36.63 -0.28
N ASP A 143 -21.58 -37.58 -1.21
CA ASP A 143 -20.38 -38.39 -1.34
C ASP A 143 -19.17 -37.60 -1.89
N LEU A 144 -18.01 -38.24 -1.92
CA LEU A 144 -16.73 -37.61 -2.30
C LEU A 144 -16.74 -36.98 -3.70
N LYS A 145 -17.63 -37.37 -4.61
CA LYS A 145 -17.62 -36.85 -5.99
C LYS A 145 -18.15 -35.41 -6.09
N TYR A 146 -18.75 -34.89 -5.01
CA TYR A 146 -19.26 -33.53 -4.94
C TYR A 146 -18.24 -32.52 -4.37
N TRP A 147 -17.12 -33.02 -3.84
CA TRP A 147 -16.11 -32.20 -3.19
C TRP A 147 -14.79 -32.25 -3.99
N PRO A 148 -14.04 -31.14 -4.04
CA PRO A 148 -12.77 -31.12 -4.74
C PRO A 148 -11.75 -32.02 -4.02
N ALA A 149 -10.81 -32.59 -4.79
CA ALA A 149 -9.68 -33.27 -4.21
C ALA A 149 -8.78 -32.27 -3.47
N LEU A 150 -8.05 -32.73 -2.44
CA LEU A 150 -7.14 -31.86 -1.69
C LEU A 150 -6.05 -31.22 -2.58
N SER A 151 -5.57 -31.95 -3.59
CA SER A 151 -4.63 -31.42 -4.57
C SER A 151 -5.22 -30.26 -5.37
N GLU A 152 -6.51 -30.32 -5.73
CA GLU A 152 -7.21 -29.26 -6.45
C GLU A 152 -7.43 -28.02 -5.55
N VAL A 153 -7.74 -28.22 -4.26
CA VAL A 153 -7.84 -27.12 -3.29
C VAL A 153 -6.50 -26.41 -3.14
N VAL A 154 -5.42 -27.16 -3.00
CA VAL A 154 -4.06 -26.59 -2.92
C VAL A 154 -3.68 -25.87 -4.21
N GLN A 155 -4.02 -26.44 -5.38
CA GLN A 155 -3.81 -25.75 -6.66
C GLN A 155 -4.59 -24.44 -6.75
N ALA A 156 -5.82 -24.37 -6.24
CA ALA A 156 -6.60 -23.13 -6.23
C ALA A 156 -5.90 -22.02 -5.43
N ILE A 157 -5.25 -22.37 -4.30
CA ILE A 157 -4.42 -21.43 -3.52
C ILE A 157 -3.21 -20.97 -4.35
N GLY A 158 -2.55 -21.89 -5.05
CA GLY A 158 -1.41 -21.56 -5.90
C GLY A 158 -1.76 -20.63 -7.06
N ILE A 159 -2.90 -20.88 -7.71
CA ILE A 159 -3.42 -20.05 -8.81
C ILE A 159 -3.85 -18.67 -8.31
N ASP A 160 -4.49 -18.59 -7.15
CA ASP A 160 -4.84 -17.31 -6.51
C ASP A 160 -3.58 -16.47 -6.26
N ALA A 161 -2.54 -17.08 -5.68
CA ALA A 161 -1.27 -16.42 -5.44
C ALA A 161 -0.56 -16.01 -6.74
N GLU A 162 -0.56 -16.85 -7.77
CA GLU A 162 0.02 -16.54 -9.09
C GLU A 162 -0.65 -15.31 -9.73
N ARG A 163 -1.98 -15.20 -9.58
CA ARG A 163 -2.79 -14.12 -10.16
C ARG A 163 -2.87 -12.88 -9.29
N ALA A 164 -2.36 -12.93 -8.06
CA ALA A 164 -2.46 -11.84 -7.12
C ALA A 164 -1.61 -10.63 -7.55
N GLU A 165 -2.29 -9.57 -8.02
CA GLU A 165 -1.66 -8.30 -8.35
C GLU A 165 -1.36 -7.48 -7.08
N VAL A 166 -0.09 -7.16 -6.85
CA VAL A 166 0.30 -6.31 -5.72
C VAL A 166 0.09 -4.84 -6.06
N THR A 167 -0.96 -4.25 -5.51
CA THR A 167 -1.35 -2.86 -5.71
C THR A 167 -1.13 -2.01 -4.45
N ALA A 168 -0.89 -0.72 -4.63
CA ALA A 168 -0.78 0.21 -3.51
C ALA A 168 -2.17 0.56 -2.96
N ASN A 169 -2.28 0.69 -1.64
CA ASN A 169 -3.53 1.03 -0.96
C ASN A 169 -3.98 2.50 -1.14
N ASN A 170 -3.12 3.36 -1.68
CA ASN A 170 -3.46 4.75 -1.97
C ASN A 170 -2.66 5.30 -3.17
N PRO A 171 -3.18 6.35 -3.85
CA PRO A 171 -2.55 6.91 -5.05
C PRO A 171 -1.15 7.49 -4.80
N ALA A 172 -0.90 8.05 -3.63
CA ALA A 172 0.40 8.63 -3.29
C ALA A 172 1.50 7.57 -3.10
N THR A 173 1.18 6.43 -2.48
CA THR A 173 2.09 5.27 -2.41
C THR A 173 2.32 4.67 -3.80
N ALA A 174 1.28 4.57 -4.64
CA ALA A 174 1.47 4.16 -6.03
C ALA A 174 2.45 5.09 -6.76
N ALA A 175 2.23 6.40 -6.66
CA ALA A 175 3.04 7.41 -7.32
C ALA A 175 4.50 7.44 -6.81
N ALA A 176 4.71 7.31 -5.50
CA ALA A 176 6.04 7.27 -4.90
C ALA A 176 6.83 5.99 -5.21
N THR A 177 6.15 4.86 -5.48
CA THR A 177 6.80 3.56 -5.70
C THR A 177 6.80 3.12 -7.16
N GLU A 178 6.23 3.92 -8.06
CA GLU A 178 6.17 3.67 -9.50
C GLU A 178 7.57 3.47 -10.12
N SER A 179 8.55 4.28 -9.69
CA SER A 179 9.91 4.22 -10.23
C SER A 179 10.72 3.10 -9.57
N ARG A 180 11.60 2.42 -10.33
CA ARG A 180 12.51 1.40 -9.78
C ARG A 180 13.55 1.97 -8.82
N LYS A 181 13.95 3.23 -8.97
CA LYS A 181 14.99 3.87 -8.16
C LYS A 181 14.37 4.92 -7.24
N SER A 182 14.59 4.75 -5.94
CA SER A 182 14.22 5.76 -4.95
C SER A 182 14.93 7.08 -5.24
N GLY A 183 14.21 8.19 -5.15
CA GLY A 183 14.80 9.52 -5.24
C GLY A 183 13.84 10.64 -4.84
N ARG A 184 14.36 11.87 -4.83
CA ARG A 184 13.59 13.09 -4.46
C ARG A 184 12.33 13.28 -5.31
N SER A 185 12.35 12.81 -6.56
CA SER A 185 11.20 12.82 -7.46
C SER A 185 10.01 12.02 -6.93
N ASP A 186 10.24 10.99 -6.12
CA ASP A 186 9.16 10.15 -5.58
C ASP A 186 8.32 10.90 -4.55
N PHE A 187 8.98 11.69 -3.70
CA PHE A 187 8.31 12.60 -2.78
C PHE A 187 7.45 13.61 -3.57
N VAL A 188 8.00 14.20 -4.64
CA VAL A 188 7.24 15.12 -5.50
C VAL A 188 6.03 14.43 -6.11
N LYS A 189 6.17 13.18 -6.58
CA LYS A 189 5.05 12.40 -7.12
C LYS A 189 3.97 12.13 -6.08
N ALA A 190 4.33 11.67 -4.88
CA ALA A 190 3.39 11.43 -3.80
C ALA A 190 2.68 12.71 -3.35
N PHE A 191 3.42 13.82 -3.21
CA PHE A 191 2.83 15.10 -2.81
C PHE A 191 1.85 15.62 -3.86
N LEU A 192 2.20 15.56 -5.14
CA LEU A 192 1.29 15.97 -6.21
C LEU A 192 0.07 15.03 -6.32
N ALA A 193 0.24 13.72 -6.12
CA ALA A 193 -0.88 12.78 -6.04
C ALA A 193 -1.82 13.13 -4.86
N ARG A 194 -1.28 13.47 -3.69
CA ARG A 194 -2.07 13.94 -2.55
C ARG A 194 -2.81 15.24 -2.85
N ILE A 195 -2.20 16.18 -3.58
CA ILE A 195 -2.89 17.40 -4.03
C ILE A 195 -4.02 17.03 -4.98
N ASP A 196 -3.76 16.15 -5.95
CA ASP A 196 -4.74 15.71 -6.95
C ASP A 196 -5.95 15.02 -6.28
N ASP A 197 -5.72 14.14 -5.30
CA ASP A 197 -6.76 13.48 -4.49
C ASP A 197 -7.57 14.48 -3.65
N ASN A 198 -7.02 15.66 -3.39
CA ASN A 198 -7.67 16.72 -2.62
C ASN A 198 -8.28 17.82 -3.49
N ARG A 199 -8.38 17.61 -4.81
CA ARG A 199 -9.06 18.54 -5.70
C ARG A 199 -10.57 18.50 -5.54
N VAL A 200 -11.23 19.60 -5.91
CA VAL A 200 -12.71 19.71 -5.91
C VAL A 200 -13.37 18.61 -6.75
N ARG A 201 -12.76 18.22 -7.89
CA ARG A 201 -13.30 17.12 -8.72
C ARG A 201 -13.31 15.76 -8.00
N GLU A 202 -12.46 15.58 -6.99
CA GLU A 202 -12.37 14.39 -6.14
C GLU A 202 -13.16 14.58 -4.82
N CYS A 203 -14.16 15.47 -4.83
CA CYS A 203 -15.00 15.79 -3.67
C CYS A 203 -14.26 16.42 -2.47
N SER A 204 -13.14 17.12 -2.70
CA SER A 204 -12.41 17.88 -1.68
C SER A 204 -12.42 19.40 -1.98
N PHE A 205 -11.46 20.18 -1.48
CA PHE A 205 -11.53 21.65 -1.45
C PHE A 205 -10.44 22.37 -2.24
N ILE A 206 -9.38 21.69 -2.72
CA ILE A 206 -8.33 22.35 -3.51
C ILE A 206 -8.87 22.66 -4.92
N PRO A 207 -8.81 23.91 -5.41
CA PRO A 207 -9.27 24.25 -6.75
C PRO A 207 -8.59 23.41 -7.85
N ASN A 208 -9.37 22.99 -8.85
CA ASN A 208 -8.84 22.20 -9.97
C ASN A 208 -7.74 22.94 -10.78
N SER A 209 -7.72 24.27 -10.74
CA SER A 209 -6.72 25.11 -11.39
C SER A 209 -5.45 25.34 -10.55
N PHE A 210 -5.45 24.92 -9.27
CA PHE A 210 -4.31 25.15 -8.38
C PHE A 210 -3.06 24.41 -8.89
N ALA A 211 -1.96 25.16 -8.93
CA ALA A 211 -0.64 24.66 -9.26
C ALA A 211 0.42 25.56 -8.59
N LEU A 212 1.42 24.94 -7.98
CA LEU A 212 2.58 25.65 -7.44
C LEU A 212 3.56 26.03 -8.56
N SER A 213 4.31 27.10 -8.33
CA SER A 213 5.49 27.47 -9.08
C SER A 213 6.58 26.40 -8.94
N ASP A 214 7.52 26.39 -9.89
CA ASP A 214 8.65 25.45 -9.83
C ASP A 214 9.54 25.75 -8.61
N SER A 215 9.73 27.03 -8.28
CA SER A 215 10.47 27.48 -7.10
C SER A 215 9.75 27.11 -5.80
N GLY A 216 8.44 27.34 -5.72
CA GLY A 216 7.69 27.04 -4.50
C GLY A 216 7.64 25.55 -4.21
N LEU A 217 7.51 24.72 -5.25
CA LEU A 217 7.60 23.27 -5.09
C LEU A 217 9.01 22.83 -4.70
N ALA A 218 10.07 23.46 -5.21
CA ALA A 218 11.45 23.15 -4.81
C ALA A 218 11.69 23.45 -3.31
N SER A 219 11.27 24.63 -2.84
CA SER A 219 11.39 25.00 -1.42
C SER A 219 10.60 24.06 -0.49
N LEU A 220 9.41 23.62 -0.90
CA LEU A 220 8.64 22.62 -0.16
C LEU A 220 9.31 21.24 -0.12
N VAL A 221 9.96 20.82 -1.22
CA VAL A 221 10.74 19.57 -1.23
C VAL A 221 11.93 19.67 -0.29
N ASN A 222 12.67 20.78 -0.35
CA ASN A 222 13.82 21.01 0.52
C ASN A 222 13.44 20.98 2.00
N CYS A 223 12.32 21.61 2.35
CA CYS A 223 11.82 21.61 3.72
C CYS A 223 11.22 20.27 4.14
N GLY A 224 10.39 19.66 3.30
CA GLY A 224 9.67 18.41 3.61
C GLY A 224 10.60 17.21 3.76
N LEU A 225 11.74 17.21 3.06
CA LEU A 225 12.77 16.18 3.17
C LEU A 225 13.93 16.58 4.09
N ASP A 226 13.86 17.74 4.74
CA ASP A 226 14.92 18.32 5.57
C ASP A 226 16.32 18.26 4.91
N LEU A 227 16.39 18.67 3.62
CA LEU A 227 17.62 18.59 2.85
C LEU A 227 18.66 19.60 3.34
N LYS A 228 19.91 19.16 3.42
CA LYS A 228 21.08 19.99 3.69
C LYS A 228 21.41 20.87 2.49
N VAL A 229 22.23 21.91 2.72
CA VAL A 229 22.56 22.94 1.72
C VAL A 229 23.15 22.34 0.44
N GLU A 230 23.99 21.32 0.56
CA GLU A 230 24.66 20.63 -0.56
C GLU A 230 23.70 19.76 -1.37
N GLU A 231 22.53 19.49 -0.80
CA GLU A 231 21.52 18.57 -1.31
C GLU A 231 20.26 19.27 -1.82
N LEU A 232 20.17 20.60 -1.69
CA LEU A 232 19.00 21.35 -2.09
C LEU A 232 18.67 21.13 -3.56
N VAL A 233 17.37 21.03 -3.83
CA VAL A 233 16.82 21.08 -5.19
C VAL A 233 16.43 22.50 -5.53
N ASP A 234 16.57 22.85 -6.80
CA ASP A 234 16.21 24.14 -7.36
C ASP A 234 14.97 24.03 -8.26
N ALA A 235 14.53 25.18 -8.79
CA ALA A 235 13.41 25.24 -9.71
C ALA A 235 13.68 24.44 -11.00
N ASP A 236 14.93 24.31 -11.44
CA ASP A 236 15.29 23.59 -12.66
C ASP A 236 15.13 22.08 -12.50
N PHE A 237 15.40 21.53 -11.32
CA PHE A 237 15.04 20.15 -10.97
C PHE A 237 13.54 19.91 -11.18
N ILE A 238 12.68 20.81 -10.69
CA ILE A 238 11.22 20.71 -10.81
C ILE A 238 10.75 20.84 -12.27
N LYS A 239 11.34 21.76 -13.04
CA LYS A 239 11.05 21.89 -14.48
C LYS A 239 11.34 20.60 -15.24
N ARG A 240 12.53 20.02 -15.03
CA ARG A 240 12.93 18.74 -15.66
C ARG A 240 12.01 17.60 -15.21
N PHE A 241 11.60 17.59 -13.95
CA PHE A 241 10.61 16.63 -13.45
C PHE A 241 9.26 16.76 -14.19
N ARG A 242 8.70 17.97 -14.29
CA ARG A 242 7.43 18.24 -14.99
C ARG A 242 7.51 17.92 -16.48
N GLN A 243 8.64 18.21 -17.13
CA GLN A 243 8.86 17.86 -18.53
C GLN A 243 8.80 16.36 -18.76
N ARG A 244 9.47 15.56 -17.92
CA ARG A 244 9.40 14.09 -17.98
C ARG A 244 7.99 13.56 -17.76
N GLN A 245 7.25 14.12 -16.80
CA GLN A 245 5.85 13.75 -16.55
C GLN A 245 4.95 13.99 -17.77
N ARG A 246 5.14 15.10 -18.49
CA ARG A 246 4.39 15.38 -19.73
C ARG A 246 4.74 14.44 -20.86
N GLN A 247 6.00 14.04 -20.98
CA GLN A 247 6.43 13.07 -21.98
C GLN A 247 5.85 11.68 -21.69
N ALA A 248 5.86 11.24 -20.44
CA ALA A 248 5.28 9.97 -20.03
C ALA A 248 3.77 9.87 -20.31
N LYS A 249 3.01 10.96 -20.14
CA LYS A 249 1.57 11.00 -20.47
C LYS A 249 1.24 10.97 -21.97
N ARG A 250 2.24 11.16 -22.84
CA ARG A 250 2.08 11.16 -24.31
C ARG A 250 2.49 9.84 -24.95
N ALA A 251 3.22 9.00 -24.21
CA ALA A 251 3.62 7.66 -24.62
C ALA A 251 2.52 6.66 -24.26
#